data_AF-A0A1I0JJ93-F1
#
_entry.id   AF-A0A1I0JJ93-F1
#
_cell.length_a   1.000
_cell.length_b   1.000
_cell.length_c   1.000
_cell.angle_alpha   90.00
_cell.angle_beta   90.00
_cell.angle_gamma   90.00
#
_symmetry.space_group_name_H-M   'P 1'
#
loop_
_entity.id
_entity.type
_entity.pdbx_description
1 polymer ?
#
loop_
_entity_poly.entity_id
_entity_poly.type
_entity_poly.pdbx_seq_one_letter_code
_entity_poly.pdbx_strand_id
1 'polypeptide(L)'
;MKWFRSTDKTNADAAEQIAVTMETTAKPEPAIAVPEDCDKEVLYGVMHINKKLGQFMNEEVIVTQSIHDIGTTYSQINGIQDMISSLDANFNEFRQYAQKIDGVMNQTDTAVQQADDKMGVLSEKLDGTCGQLHSITDAFQVLEQNFKHIMHMSAGITEIASSTNLLALNASIEAARAGDAGRGFAVVAEEIRKLSGSTAQLVSGIDESVNALYRSIDALKDNIRHTTATIQDNYEYAQNVQQDFKEVAECTVEVKNFSQRIITGIESTSSQINNAASGVGSAAALVSSLGSKLEQLNLRLSKRSIIICSITDFLQQIENLLTDSVSRKGSKPKH
;
A
#
# COMPACT_ATOMS: atom_id res chain seq x y z
N MET A 1 -12.60 21.35 17.57
CA MET A 1 -12.91 21.84 18.94
C MET A 1 -14.31 22.45 19.03
N LYS A 2 -15.40 21.66 18.86
CA LYS A 2 -16.79 22.17 19.03
C LYS A 2 -17.78 21.19 19.67
N TRP A 3 -17.32 20.06 20.22
CA TRP A 3 -18.21 18.99 20.72
C TRP A 3 -18.25 18.84 22.25
N PHE A 4 -17.47 19.61 23.02
CA PHE A 4 -17.35 19.43 24.49
C PHE A 4 -18.06 20.50 25.34
N ARG A 5 -18.88 21.38 24.74
CA ARG A 5 -19.57 22.47 25.47
C ARG A 5 -21.07 22.23 25.74
N SER A 6 -21.61 21.06 25.37
CA SER A 6 -23.05 20.80 25.46
C SER A 6 -23.50 20.03 26.71
N THR A 7 -22.59 19.38 27.43
CA THR A 7 -22.90 18.50 28.57
C THR A 7 -22.81 19.20 29.94
N ASP A 8 -22.01 20.27 30.05
CA ASP A 8 -21.92 21.04 31.31
C ASP A 8 -23.17 21.88 31.59
N LYS A 9 -23.84 22.38 30.54
CA LYS A 9 -25.09 23.14 30.71
C LYS A 9 -26.25 22.27 31.18
N THR A 10 -26.33 21.02 30.70
CA THR A 10 -27.42 20.10 31.05
C THR A 10 -27.31 19.59 32.48
N ASN A 11 -26.10 19.44 33.03
CA ASN A 11 -25.90 19.07 34.44
C ASN A 11 -26.03 20.26 35.40
N ALA A 12 -25.63 21.47 34.99
CA ALA A 12 -25.85 22.69 35.78
C ALA A 12 -27.35 23.03 35.87
N ASP A 13 -28.09 22.94 34.75
CA ASP A 13 -29.53 23.18 34.71
C ASP A 13 -30.31 22.09 35.50
N ALA A 14 -29.83 20.85 35.54
CA ALA A 14 -30.44 19.78 36.35
C ALA A 14 -30.18 19.96 37.85
N ALA A 15 -28.97 20.38 38.25
CA ALA A 15 -28.66 20.68 39.65
C ALA A 15 -29.42 21.93 40.15
N GLU A 16 -29.58 22.94 39.30
CA GLU A 16 -30.34 24.16 39.61
C GLU A 16 -31.86 23.89 39.64
N GLN A 17 -32.39 23.00 38.78
CA GLN A 17 -33.78 22.54 38.89
C GLN A 17 -34.04 21.70 40.14
N ILE A 18 -33.11 20.87 40.59
CA ILE A 18 -33.27 20.09 41.84
C ILE A 18 -33.19 21.00 43.07
N ALA A 19 -32.27 21.98 43.08
CA ALA A 19 -32.17 22.98 44.15
C ALA A 19 -33.42 23.87 44.23
N VAL A 20 -33.93 24.34 43.09
CA VAL A 20 -35.16 25.15 43.02
C VAL A 20 -36.41 24.33 43.40
N THR A 21 -36.44 23.03 43.10
CA THR A 21 -37.56 22.15 43.51
C THR A 21 -37.53 21.83 45.02
N MET A 22 -36.36 21.89 45.68
CA MET A 22 -36.24 21.73 47.12
C MET A 22 -36.57 23.02 47.90
N GLU A 23 -36.33 24.21 47.34
CA GLU A 23 -36.65 25.48 48.01
C GLU A 23 -38.11 25.96 47.82
N THR A 24 -38.87 25.44 46.85
CA THR A 24 -40.26 25.91 46.59
C THR A 24 -41.38 25.01 47.12
N THR A 25 -41.08 23.94 47.86
CA THR A 25 -42.12 23.08 48.48
C THR A 25 -42.28 23.25 49.99
N ALA A 26 -41.59 24.20 50.61
CA ALA A 26 -41.85 24.60 51.99
C ALA A 26 -43.07 25.54 52.08
N LYS A 27 -44.26 24.99 51.87
CA LYS A 27 -45.50 25.63 52.33
C LYS A 27 -45.44 25.63 53.87
N PRO A 28 -45.62 26.76 54.58
CA PRO A 28 -45.81 26.70 56.02
C PRO A 28 -47.06 25.86 56.27
N GLU A 29 -46.90 24.73 56.96
CA GLU A 29 -48.04 23.92 57.41
C GLU A 29 -49.02 24.84 58.15
N PRO A 30 -50.33 24.74 57.90
CA PRO A 30 -51.28 25.51 58.68
C PRO A 30 -51.12 25.08 60.14
N ALA A 31 -51.07 26.04 61.06
CA ALA A 31 -51.19 25.76 62.48
C ALA A 31 -52.57 25.12 62.72
N ILE A 32 -52.61 23.79 62.79
CA ILE A 32 -53.82 23.01 63.02
C ILE A 32 -53.93 22.78 64.53
N ALA A 33 -55.08 23.13 65.07
CA ALA A 33 -55.41 23.00 66.49
C ALA A 33 -55.17 21.59 67.03
N VAL A 34 -54.55 21.52 68.21
CA VAL A 34 -54.23 20.30 68.96
C VAL A 34 -55.53 19.57 69.37
N PRO A 35 -55.75 18.29 69.01
CA PRO A 35 -56.86 17.48 69.53
C PRO A 35 -56.47 16.81 70.86
N GLU A 36 -57.34 16.87 71.87
CA GLU A 36 -57.11 16.46 73.28
C GLU A 36 -56.96 14.93 73.57
N ASP A 37 -56.44 14.10 72.65
CA ASP A 37 -56.32 12.63 72.88
C ASP A 37 -54.91 12.10 72.57
N CYS A 38 -54.20 11.70 73.64
CA CYS A 38 -52.79 11.26 73.62
C CYS A 38 -52.51 10.14 72.59
N ASP A 39 -53.48 9.26 72.33
CA ASP A 39 -53.33 8.16 71.36
C ASP A 39 -53.17 8.65 69.91
N LYS A 40 -53.76 9.82 69.55
CA LYS A 40 -53.65 10.41 68.21
C LYS A 40 -52.30 11.09 67.97
N GLU A 41 -51.72 11.68 69.00
CA GLU A 41 -50.39 12.31 68.93
C GLU A 41 -49.29 11.26 68.72
N VAL A 42 -49.38 10.12 69.44
CA VAL A 42 -48.44 9.00 69.28
C VAL A 42 -48.58 8.36 67.89
N LEU A 43 -49.81 8.15 67.41
CA LEU A 43 -50.04 7.60 66.07
C LEU A 43 -49.46 8.51 64.96
N TYR A 44 -49.62 9.83 65.08
CA TYR A 44 -48.98 10.79 64.16
C TYR A 44 -47.45 10.66 64.20
N GLY A 45 -46.85 10.57 65.38
CA GLY A 45 -45.41 10.35 65.55
C GLY A 45 -44.92 9.06 64.87
N VAL A 46 -45.65 7.95 65.03
CA VAL A 46 -45.35 6.67 64.39
C VAL A 46 -45.40 6.80 62.86
N MET A 47 -46.47 7.40 62.30
CA MET A 47 -46.59 7.62 60.87
C MET A 47 -45.48 8.53 60.31
N HIS A 48 -45.09 9.57 61.06
CA HIS A 48 -44.02 10.48 60.66
C HIS A 48 -42.66 9.76 60.61
N ILE A 49 -42.34 8.96 61.64
CA ILE A 49 -41.09 8.17 61.67
C ILE A 49 -41.08 7.15 60.54
N ASN A 50 -42.19 6.45 60.29
CA ASN A 50 -42.29 5.47 59.22
C ASN A 50 -42.08 6.12 57.83
N LYS A 51 -42.67 7.31 57.61
CA LYS A 51 -42.42 8.12 56.40
C LYS A 51 -40.94 8.50 56.25
N LYS A 52 -40.27 8.87 57.34
CA LYS A 52 -38.83 9.22 57.34
C LYS A 52 -37.94 8.00 57.10
N LEU A 53 -38.27 6.85 57.66
CA LEU A 53 -37.56 5.59 57.39
C LEU A 53 -37.72 5.17 55.92
N GLY A 54 -38.91 5.33 55.33
CA GLY A 54 -39.13 5.10 53.90
C GLY A 54 -38.27 6.01 53.00
N GLN A 55 -38.13 7.29 53.36
CA GLN A 55 -37.21 8.21 52.67
C GLN A 55 -35.74 7.74 52.78
N PHE A 56 -35.32 7.31 53.97
CA PHE A 56 -33.97 6.83 54.23
C PHE A 56 -33.66 5.52 53.47
N MET A 57 -34.60 4.59 53.39
CA MET A 57 -34.45 3.36 52.60
C MET A 57 -34.29 3.69 51.10
N ASN A 58 -35.01 4.68 50.59
CA ASN A 58 -34.85 5.13 49.21
C ASN A 58 -33.45 5.70 48.96
N GLU A 59 -32.88 6.45 49.91
CA GLU A 59 -31.49 6.89 49.85
C GLU A 59 -30.50 5.71 49.86
N GLU A 60 -30.74 4.66 50.66
CA GLU A 60 -29.87 3.46 50.65
C GLU A 60 -29.88 2.72 49.30
N VAL A 61 -31.03 2.69 48.61
CA VAL A 61 -31.14 2.12 47.25
C VAL A 61 -30.27 2.91 46.27
N ILE A 62 -30.29 4.25 46.33
CA ILE A 62 -29.46 5.11 45.47
C ILE A 62 -27.97 4.88 45.72
N VAL A 63 -27.56 4.72 46.98
CA VAL A 63 -26.17 4.42 47.32
C VAL A 63 -25.76 3.03 46.82
N THR A 64 -26.64 2.04 46.89
CA THR A 64 -26.40 0.69 46.35
C THR A 64 -26.22 0.71 44.83
N GLN A 65 -27.04 1.48 44.11
CA GLN A 65 -26.87 1.69 42.68
C GLN A 65 -25.52 2.36 42.36
N SER A 66 -25.12 3.35 43.15
CA SER A 66 -23.82 4.02 42.98
C SER A 66 -22.63 3.07 43.16
N ILE A 67 -22.73 2.09 44.08
CA ILE A 67 -21.71 1.03 44.24
C ILE A 67 -21.64 0.17 42.97
N HIS A 68 -22.78 -0.20 42.41
CA HIS A 68 -22.84 -0.98 41.17
C HIS A 68 -22.19 -0.24 40.00
N ASP A 69 -22.51 1.04 39.83
CA ASP A 69 -21.96 1.88 38.75
C ASP A 69 -20.42 1.99 38.85
N ILE A 70 -19.86 2.07 40.06
CA ILE A 70 -18.40 2.06 40.27
C ILE A 70 -17.78 0.70 39.93
N GLY A 71 -18.47 -0.41 40.22
CA GLY A 71 -18.07 -1.75 39.79
C GLY A 71 -17.96 -1.87 38.27
N THR A 72 -18.92 -1.31 37.53
CA THR A 72 -18.85 -1.27 36.06
C THR A 72 -17.69 -0.41 35.55
N THR A 73 -17.41 0.71 36.22
CA THR A 73 -16.26 1.59 35.93
C THR A 73 -14.93 0.84 36.07
N TYR A 74 -14.81 -0.03 37.08
CA TYR A 74 -13.62 -0.87 37.25
C TYR A 74 -13.40 -1.82 36.06
N SER A 75 -14.47 -2.48 35.59
CA SER A 75 -14.40 -3.34 34.41
C SER A 75 -14.01 -2.58 33.15
N GLN A 76 -14.49 -1.34 33.00
CA GLN A 76 -14.15 -0.47 31.87
C GLN A 76 -12.65 -0.11 31.86
N ILE A 77 -12.06 0.19 33.04
CA ILE A 77 -10.63 0.49 33.16
C ILE A 77 -9.77 -0.69 32.72
N ASN A 78 -10.13 -1.92 33.11
CA ASN A 78 -9.41 -3.11 32.66
C ASN A 78 -9.53 -3.29 31.14
N GLY A 79 -10.70 -3.04 30.54
CA GLY A 79 -10.86 -3.06 29.08
C GLY A 79 -10.00 -2.02 28.36
N ILE A 80 -9.79 -0.84 28.95
CA ILE A 80 -8.87 0.17 28.41
C ILE A 80 -7.42 -0.31 28.51
N GLN A 81 -7.04 -0.98 29.60
CA GLN A 81 -5.69 -1.54 29.76
C GLN A 81 -5.37 -2.57 28.67
N ASP A 82 -6.31 -3.48 28.38
CA ASP A 82 -6.17 -4.46 27.31
C ASP A 82 -6.04 -3.79 25.94
N MET A 83 -6.83 -2.72 25.70
CA MET A 83 -6.75 -1.94 24.46
C MET A 83 -5.40 -1.25 24.30
N ILE A 84 -4.80 -0.74 25.38
CA ILE A 84 -3.45 -0.16 25.38
C ILE A 84 -2.40 -1.21 25.02
N SER A 85 -2.47 -2.40 25.61
CA SER A 85 -1.56 -3.50 25.28
C SER A 85 -1.70 -3.95 23.82
N SER A 86 -2.93 -4.03 23.30
CA SER A 86 -3.17 -4.34 21.89
C SER A 86 -2.64 -3.24 20.96
N LEU A 87 -2.79 -1.97 21.33
CA LEU A 87 -2.22 -0.84 20.57
C LEU A 87 -0.69 -0.93 20.50
N ASP A 88 -0.02 -1.19 21.63
CA ASP A 88 1.44 -1.32 21.64
C ASP A 88 1.93 -2.46 20.73
N ALA A 89 1.24 -3.61 20.75
CA ALA A 89 1.52 -4.72 19.85
C ALA A 89 1.38 -4.32 18.36
N ASN A 90 0.28 -3.63 18.00
CA ASN A 90 0.05 -3.16 16.63
C ASN A 90 1.14 -2.17 16.18
N PHE A 91 1.61 -1.27 17.06
CA PHE A 91 2.68 -0.33 16.74
C PHE A 91 4.04 -1.01 16.58
N ASN A 92 4.29 -2.10 17.30
CA ASN A 92 5.47 -2.94 17.07
C ASN A 92 5.40 -3.64 15.70
N GLU A 93 4.23 -4.12 15.26
CA GLU A 93 4.06 -4.65 13.90
C GLU A 93 4.27 -3.58 12.83
N PHE A 94 3.70 -2.37 13.01
CA PHE A 94 3.93 -1.25 12.09
C PHE A 94 5.42 -0.90 11.97
N ARG A 95 6.19 -1.01 13.06
CA ARG A 95 7.64 -0.80 13.03
C ARG A 95 8.33 -1.84 12.15
N GLN A 96 7.93 -3.11 12.26
CA GLN A 96 8.46 -4.17 11.40
C GLN A 96 8.11 -3.94 9.92
N TYR A 97 6.89 -3.50 9.62
CA TYR A 97 6.52 -3.16 8.24
C TYR A 97 7.36 -2.02 7.68
N ALA A 98 7.58 -0.95 8.44
CA ALA A 98 8.44 0.16 8.01
C ALA A 98 9.89 -0.28 7.73
N GLN A 99 10.45 -1.14 8.60
CA GLN A 99 11.78 -1.74 8.37
C GLN A 99 11.81 -2.63 7.13
N LYS A 100 10.75 -3.42 6.89
CA LYS A 100 10.65 -4.25 5.68
C LYS A 100 10.55 -3.39 4.42
N ILE A 101 9.82 -2.27 4.46
CA ILE A 101 9.79 -1.30 3.35
C ILE A 101 11.19 -0.79 3.05
N ASP A 102 11.96 -0.39 4.08
CA ASP A 102 13.33 0.10 3.88
C ASP A 102 14.25 -0.97 3.25
N GLY A 103 14.13 -2.22 3.72
CA GLY A 103 14.84 -3.36 3.14
C GLY A 103 14.49 -3.60 1.66
N VAL A 104 13.20 -3.59 1.32
CA VAL A 104 12.74 -3.74 -0.07
C VAL A 104 13.23 -2.56 -0.92
N MET A 105 13.15 -1.32 -0.42
CA MET A 105 13.62 -0.14 -1.17
C MET A 105 15.13 -0.19 -1.42
N ASN A 106 15.95 -0.68 -0.49
CA ASN A 106 17.39 -0.87 -0.73
C ASN A 106 17.68 -1.94 -1.80
N GLN A 107 16.87 -3.01 -1.85
CA GLN A 107 16.94 -4.01 -2.93
C GLN A 107 16.52 -3.42 -4.27
N THR A 108 15.45 -2.62 -4.31
CA THR A 108 15.00 -1.91 -5.51
C THR A 108 16.09 -0.98 -6.03
N ASP A 109 16.71 -0.19 -5.16
CA ASP A 109 17.81 0.73 -5.48
C ASP A 109 18.98 0.00 -6.15
N THR A 110 19.38 -1.14 -5.57
CA THR A 110 20.43 -2.01 -6.14
C THR A 110 20.02 -2.55 -7.51
N ALA A 111 18.77 -3.00 -7.65
CA ALA A 111 18.26 -3.54 -8.91
C ALA A 111 18.19 -2.48 -10.02
N VAL A 112 17.80 -1.26 -9.69
CA VAL A 112 17.78 -0.11 -10.60
C VAL A 112 19.19 0.23 -11.05
N GLN A 113 20.16 0.32 -10.13
CA GLN A 113 21.56 0.59 -10.48
C GLN A 113 22.12 -0.50 -11.42
N GLN A 114 21.87 -1.77 -11.12
CA GLN A 114 22.30 -2.88 -11.99
C GLN A 114 21.63 -2.83 -13.37
N ALA A 115 20.40 -2.34 -13.46
CA ALA A 115 19.69 -2.21 -14.71
C ALA A 115 20.25 -1.05 -15.55
N ASP A 116 20.58 0.08 -14.92
CA ASP A 116 21.27 1.21 -15.55
C ASP A 116 22.65 0.81 -16.08
N ASP A 117 23.46 0.10 -15.28
CA ASP A 117 24.77 -0.41 -15.70
C ASP A 117 24.64 -1.35 -16.91
N LYS A 118 23.66 -2.27 -16.88
CA LYS A 118 23.38 -3.19 -18.00
C LYS A 118 22.93 -2.44 -19.24
N MET A 119 22.18 -1.35 -19.08
CA MET A 119 21.75 -0.51 -20.19
C MET A 119 22.93 0.24 -20.81
N GLY A 120 23.86 0.73 -19.99
CA GLY A 120 25.13 1.30 -20.46
C GLY A 120 25.92 0.31 -21.32
N VAL A 121 26.05 -0.94 -20.86
CA VAL A 121 26.70 -2.02 -21.62
C VAL A 121 25.94 -2.35 -22.92
N LEU A 122 24.61 -2.32 -22.90
CA LEU A 122 23.81 -2.53 -24.11
C LEU A 122 24.07 -1.43 -25.15
N SER A 123 24.11 -0.17 -24.72
CA SER A 123 24.43 0.98 -25.57
C SER A 123 25.80 0.84 -26.23
N GLU A 124 26.82 0.47 -25.46
CA GLU A 124 28.17 0.19 -25.98
C GLU A 124 28.18 -0.93 -27.02
N LYS A 125 27.43 -2.02 -26.78
CA LYS A 125 27.31 -3.13 -27.74
C LYS A 125 26.58 -2.74 -29.03
N LEU A 126 25.56 -1.89 -28.93
CA LEU A 126 24.85 -1.36 -30.10
C LEU A 126 25.77 -0.49 -30.95
N ASP A 127 26.55 0.40 -30.32
CA ASP A 127 27.56 1.22 -31.01
C ASP A 127 28.63 0.36 -31.70
N GLY A 128 29.17 -0.64 -31.00
CA GLY A 128 30.12 -1.60 -31.56
C GLY A 128 29.55 -2.37 -32.76
N THR A 129 28.26 -2.75 -32.71
CA THR A 129 27.58 -3.41 -33.84
C THR A 129 27.42 -2.46 -35.02
N CYS A 130 27.14 -1.18 -34.77
CA CYS A 130 27.05 -0.15 -35.80
C CYS A 130 28.41 0.05 -36.50
N GLY A 131 29.51 0.08 -35.74
CA GLY A 131 30.87 0.14 -36.29
C GLY A 131 31.23 -1.09 -37.15
N GLN A 132 30.78 -2.29 -36.75
CA GLN A 132 30.95 -3.50 -37.56
C GLN A 132 30.18 -3.43 -38.88
N LEU A 133 28.93 -2.94 -38.88
CA LEU A 133 28.14 -2.74 -40.10
C LEU A 133 28.78 -1.72 -41.04
N HIS A 134 29.39 -0.66 -40.49
CA HIS A 134 30.14 0.31 -41.29
C HIS A 134 31.34 -0.36 -41.97
N SER A 135 32.12 -1.14 -41.22
CA SER A 135 33.27 -1.89 -41.76
C SER A 135 32.86 -2.88 -42.86
N ILE A 136 31.70 -3.54 -42.72
CA ILE A 136 31.15 -4.42 -43.74
C ILE A 136 30.76 -3.63 -45.00
N THR A 137 30.18 -2.45 -44.83
CA THR A 137 29.81 -1.56 -45.96
C THR A 137 31.05 -1.12 -46.74
N ASP A 138 32.13 -0.75 -46.05
CA ASP A 138 33.42 -0.40 -46.66
C ASP A 138 34.01 -1.58 -47.44
N ALA A 139 33.96 -2.79 -46.86
CA ALA A 139 34.42 -4.00 -47.53
C ALA A 139 33.64 -4.29 -48.82
N PHE A 140 32.32 -4.04 -48.85
CA PHE A 140 31.55 -4.16 -50.08
C PHE A 140 31.89 -3.11 -51.13
N GLN A 141 32.21 -1.89 -50.70
CA GLN A 141 32.63 -0.86 -51.64
C GLN A 141 33.95 -1.24 -52.35
N VAL A 142 34.89 -1.85 -51.62
CA VAL A 142 36.12 -2.41 -52.21
C VAL A 142 35.79 -3.59 -53.14
N LEU A 143 34.88 -4.48 -52.74
CA LEU A 143 34.48 -5.64 -53.55
C LEU A 143 33.83 -5.21 -54.88
N GLU A 144 32.98 -4.18 -54.87
CA GLU A 144 32.40 -3.59 -56.07
C GLU A 144 33.46 -3.02 -57.02
N GLN A 145 34.49 -2.35 -56.49
CA GLN A 145 35.61 -1.88 -57.32
C GLN A 145 36.36 -3.04 -57.97
N ASN A 146 36.60 -4.12 -57.23
CA ASN A 146 37.26 -5.31 -57.77
C ASN A 146 36.43 -5.97 -58.88
N PHE A 147 35.10 -6.06 -58.72
CA PHE A 147 34.23 -6.59 -59.78
C PHE A 147 34.18 -5.70 -61.01
N LYS A 148 34.19 -4.37 -60.87
CA LYS A 148 34.34 -3.45 -62.02
C LYS A 148 35.63 -3.70 -62.78
N HIS A 149 36.73 -3.94 -62.07
CA HIS A 149 38.01 -4.24 -62.70
C HIS A 149 37.99 -5.59 -63.45
N ILE A 150 37.37 -6.63 -62.86
CA ILE A 150 37.19 -7.93 -63.53
C ILE A 150 36.34 -7.77 -64.80
N MET A 151 35.24 -7.03 -64.76
CA MET A 151 34.41 -6.77 -65.95
C MET A 151 35.20 -6.06 -67.05
N HIS A 152 36.04 -5.08 -66.70
CA HIS A 152 36.89 -4.39 -67.66
C HIS A 152 37.91 -5.35 -68.32
N MET A 153 38.53 -6.22 -67.54
CA MET A 153 39.44 -7.26 -68.07
C MET A 153 38.69 -8.26 -68.95
N SER A 154 37.51 -8.70 -68.52
CA SER A 154 36.60 -9.61 -69.24
C SER A 154 36.26 -9.05 -70.63
N ALA A 155 35.89 -7.76 -70.70
CA ALA A 155 35.63 -7.06 -71.97
C ALA A 155 36.86 -7.06 -72.89
N GLY A 156 38.06 -6.80 -72.36
CA GLY A 156 39.31 -6.86 -73.14
C GLY A 156 39.62 -8.25 -73.68
N ILE A 157 39.38 -9.32 -72.90
CA ILE A 157 39.56 -10.70 -73.38
C ILE A 157 38.57 -11.03 -74.48
N THR A 158 37.31 -10.58 -74.37
CA THR A 158 36.30 -10.74 -75.43
C THR A 158 36.74 -10.04 -76.73
N GLU A 159 37.31 -8.83 -76.64
CA GLU A 159 37.83 -8.10 -77.79
C GLU A 159 39.02 -8.83 -78.46
N ILE A 160 39.93 -9.38 -77.64
CA ILE A 160 41.05 -10.21 -78.13
C ILE A 160 40.52 -11.49 -78.80
N ALA A 161 39.55 -12.17 -78.19
CA ALA A 161 38.94 -13.37 -78.75
C ALA A 161 38.25 -13.08 -80.09
N SER A 162 37.51 -11.97 -80.19
CA SER A 162 36.87 -11.51 -81.43
C SER A 162 37.90 -11.19 -82.53
N SER A 163 38.96 -10.46 -82.19
CA SER A 163 40.05 -10.15 -83.12
C SER A 163 40.78 -11.40 -83.58
N THR A 164 41.04 -12.34 -82.68
CA THR A 164 41.68 -13.64 -82.98
C THR A 164 40.80 -14.49 -83.88
N ASN A 165 39.47 -14.48 -83.64
CA ASN A 165 38.50 -15.15 -84.51
C ASN A 165 38.49 -14.55 -85.93
N LEU A 166 38.55 -13.22 -86.07
CA LEU A 166 38.66 -12.56 -87.37
C LEU A 166 39.99 -12.86 -88.07
N LEU A 167 41.11 -12.85 -87.35
CA LEU A 167 42.42 -13.24 -87.86
C LEU A 167 42.43 -14.69 -88.35
N ALA A 168 41.86 -15.61 -87.57
CA ALA A 168 41.73 -17.01 -87.92
C ALA A 168 40.85 -17.21 -89.15
N LEU A 169 39.74 -16.46 -89.25
CA LEU A 169 38.87 -16.49 -90.43
C LEU A 169 39.63 -16.04 -91.69
N ASN A 170 40.35 -14.91 -91.62
CA ASN A 170 41.15 -14.41 -92.73
C ASN A 170 42.25 -15.41 -93.14
N ALA A 171 42.91 -16.03 -92.18
CA ALA A 171 43.92 -17.07 -92.43
C ALA A 171 43.30 -18.32 -93.08
N SER A 172 42.10 -18.72 -92.66
CA SER A 172 41.38 -19.86 -93.23
C SER A 172 40.95 -19.59 -94.68
N ILE A 173 40.52 -18.36 -94.99
CA ILE A 173 40.21 -17.91 -96.35
C ILE A 173 41.46 -17.97 -97.24
N GLU A 174 42.59 -17.43 -96.77
CA GLU A 174 43.83 -17.39 -97.56
C GLU A 174 44.45 -18.79 -97.74
N ALA A 175 44.31 -19.66 -96.72
CA ALA A 175 44.68 -21.07 -96.83
C ALA A 175 43.83 -21.82 -97.87
N ALA A 176 42.53 -21.55 -97.95
CA ALA A 176 41.67 -22.09 -99.00
C ALA A 176 42.08 -21.57 -100.39
N ARG A 177 42.51 -20.30 -100.48
CA ARG A 177 42.96 -19.64 -101.71
C ARG A 177 44.26 -20.22 -102.26
N ALA A 178 45.15 -20.69 -101.38
CA ALA A 178 46.40 -21.37 -101.73
C ALA A 178 46.21 -22.83 -102.21
N GLY A 179 44.98 -23.36 -102.19
CA GLY A 179 44.67 -24.71 -102.66
C GLY A 179 45.41 -25.80 -101.87
N ASP A 180 46.03 -26.76 -102.58
CA ASP A 180 46.71 -27.90 -101.95
C ASP A 180 47.89 -27.50 -101.06
N ALA A 181 48.57 -26.39 -101.38
CA ALA A 181 49.68 -25.87 -100.58
C ALA A 181 49.22 -25.28 -99.22
N GLY A 182 47.94 -24.92 -99.09
CA GLY A 182 47.37 -24.29 -97.91
C GLY A 182 46.70 -25.24 -96.91
N ARG A 183 46.57 -26.55 -97.20
CA ARG A 183 45.81 -27.49 -96.34
C ARG A 183 46.27 -27.52 -94.88
N GLY A 184 47.58 -27.47 -94.62
CA GLY A 184 48.11 -27.43 -93.25
C GLY A 184 47.73 -26.14 -92.51
N PHE A 185 47.78 -25.00 -93.19
CA PHE A 185 47.38 -23.71 -92.63
C PHE A 185 45.87 -23.62 -92.37
N ALA A 186 45.03 -24.24 -93.21
CA ALA A 186 43.59 -24.28 -93.02
C ALA A 186 43.20 -25.02 -91.72
N VAL A 187 43.87 -26.13 -91.40
CA VAL A 187 43.63 -26.89 -90.16
C VAL A 187 44.00 -26.05 -88.93
N VAL A 188 45.16 -25.38 -88.96
CA VAL A 188 45.60 -24.51 -87.86
C VAL A 188 44.64 -23.32 -87.68
N ALA A 189 44.21 -22.69 -88.78
CA ALA A 189 43.28 -21.58 -88.74
C ALA A 189 41.92 -21.97 -88.12
N GLU A 190 41.38 -23.15 -88.45
CA GLU A 190 40.12 -23.62 -87.85
C GLU A 190 40.26 -23.92 -86.35
N GLU A 191 41.39 -24.48 -85.90
CA GLU A 191 41.60 -24.69 -84.46
C GLU A 191 41.80 -23.37 -83.69
N ILE A 192 42.46 -22.37 -84.27
CA ILE A 192 42.50 -21.02 -83.67
C ILE A 192 41.09 -20.44 -83.57
N ARG A 193 40.25 -20.63 -84.60
CA ARG A 193 38.85 -20.17 -84.61
C ARG A 193 38.00 -20.84 -83.52
N LYS A 194 38.14 -22.15 -83.32
CA LYS A 194 37.47 -22.85 -82.22
C LYS A 194 37.98 -22.38 -80.85
N LEU A 195 39.28 -22.13 -80.71
CA LEU A 195 39.89 -21.70 -79.46
C LEU A 195 39.44 -20.28 -79.07
N SER A 196 39.35 -19.37 -80.04
CA SER A 196 38.82 -18.02 -79.81
C SER A 196 37.32 -18.04 -79.48
N GLY A 197 36.53 -18.88 -80.16
CA GLY A 197 35.11 -19.09 -79.83
C GLY A 197 34.92 -19.63 -78.40
N SER A 198 35.71 -20.64 -78.01
CA SER A 198 35.68 -21.20 -76.66
C SER A 198 36.09 -20.17 -75.60
N THR A 199 37.10 -19.34 -75.90
CA THR A 199 37.50 -18.23 -75.03
C THR A 199 36.36 -17.25 -74.81
N ALA A 200 35.68 -16.80 -75.87
CA ALA A 200 34.54 -15.90 -75.76
C ALA A 200 33.41 -16.50 -74.90
N GLN A 201 33.17 -17.80 -75.04
CA GLN A 201 32.14 -18.52 -74.27
C GLN A 201 32.48 -18.60 -72.78
N LEU A 202 33.76 -18.86 -72.44
CA LEU A 202 34.23 -18.83 -71.04
C LEU A 202 34.09 -17.44 -70.42
N VAL A 203 34.42 -16.39 -71.18
CA VAL A 203 34.32 -15.01 -70.73
C VAL A 203 32.86 -14.61 -70.48
N SER A 204 31.93 -15.05 -71.32
CA SER A 204 30.48 -14.87 -71.06
C SER A 204 30.04 -15.50 -69.73
N GLY A 205 30.59 -16.66 -69.37
CA GLY A 205 30.33 -17.28 -68.07
C GLY A 205 30.89 -16.50 -66.88
N ILE A 206 32.02 -15.79 -67.07
CA ILE A 206 32.57 -14.86 -66.07
C ILE A 206 31.61 -13.68 -65.89
N ASP A 207 31.12 -13.07 -66.98
CA ASP A 207 30.19 -11.94 -66.92
C ASP A 207 28.88 -12.32 -66.20
N GLU A 208 28.31 -13.49 -66.48
CA GLU A 208 27.14 -14.01 -65.76
C GLU A 208 27.41 -14.16 -64.25
N SER A 209 28.56 -14.72 -63.89
CA SER A 209 28.96 -14.92 -62.49
C SER A 209 29.15 -13.59 -61.75
N VAL A 210 29.78 -12.61 -62.39
CA VAL A 210 29.98 -11.26 -61.81
C VAL A 210 28.65 -10.54 -61.65
N ASN A 211 27.73 -10.64 -62.61
CA ASN A 211 26.40 -10.06 -62.49
C ASN A 211 25.58 -10.69 -61.35
N ALA A 212 25.71 -12.01 -61.12
CA ALA A 212 25.09 -12.67 -59.97
C ALA A 212 25.67 -12.17 -58.64
N LEU A 213 26.97 -11.89 -58.59
CA LEU A 213 27.63 -11.31 -57.41
C LEU A 213 27.15 -9.88 -57.13
N TYR A 214 26.95 -9.05 -58.15
CA TYR A 214 26.36 -7.72 -57.98
C TYR A 214 24.97 -7.77 -57.33
N ARG A 215 24.09 -8.65 -57.81
CA ARG A 215 22.74 -8.82 -57.21
C ARG A 215 22.82 -9.25 -55.74
N SER A 216 23.81 -10.09 -55.41
CA SER A 216 24.04 -10.55 -54.04
C SER A 216 24.54 -9.42 -53.14
N ILE A 217 25.42 -8.55 -53.64
CA ILE A 217 25.88 -7.34 -52.93
C ILE A 217 24.73 -6.38 -52.68
N ASP A 218 23.89 -6.09 -53.69
CA ASP A 218 22.76 -5.18 -53.53
C ASP A 218 21.77 -5.68 -52.47
N ALA A 219 21.41 -6.97 -52.52
CA ALA A 219 20.56 -7.56 -51.49
C ALA A 219 21.18 -7.46 -50.08
N LEU A 220 22.51 -7.58 -49.98
CA LEU A 220 23.21 -7.47 -48.71
C LEU A 220 23.30 -6.02 -48.20
N LYS A 221 23.45 -5.04 -49.09
CA LYS A 221 23.34 -3.61 -48.76
C LYS A 221 21.97 -3.26 -48.18
N ASP A 222 20.90 -3.79 -48.79
CA ASP A 222 19.54 -3.59 -48.27
C ASP A 222 19.37 -4.21 -46.87
N ASN A 223 19.89 -5.42 -46.65
CA ASN A 223 19.87 -6.07 -45.33
C ASN A 223 20.66 -5.27 -44.28
N ILE A 224 21.81 -4.72 -44.65
CA ILE A 224 22.59 -3.85 -43.75
C ILE A 224 21.80 -2.61 -43.40
N ARG A 225 21.20 -1.94 -44.39
CA ARG A 225 20.38 -0.75 -44.16
C ARG A 225 19.22 -1.04 -43.19
N HIS A 226 18.54 -2.16 -43.36
CA HIS A 226 17.50 -2.60 -42.44
C HIS A 226 18.04 -2.87 -41.03
N THR A 227 19.19 -3.55 -40.93
CA THR A 227 19.81 -3.86 -39.64
C THR A 227 20.26 -2.58 -38.90
N THR A 228 20.83 -1.62 -39.62
CA THR A 228 21.20 -0.31 -39.05
C THR A 228 19.98 0.44 -38.52
N ALA A 229 18.85 0.42 -39.25
CA ALA A 229 17.61 1.01 -38.77
C ALA A 229 17.12 0.34 -37.48
N THR A 230 17.12 -1.00 -37.41
CA THR A 230 16.74 -1.73 -36.19
C THR A 230 17.67 -1.45 -35.02
N ILE A 231 18.97 -1.25 -35.25
CA ILE A 231 19.91 -0.85 -34.19
C ILE A 231 19.58 0.55 -33.67
N GLN A 232 19.23 1.48 -34.56
CA GLN A 232 18.80 2.82 -34.17
C GLN A 232 17.53 2.79 -33.31
N ASP A 233 16.53 2.00 -33.70
CA ASP A 233 15.31 1.81 -32.91
C ASP A 233 15.64 1.22 -31.53
N ASN A 234 16.50 0.19 -31.49
CA ASN A 234 16.95 -0.42 -30.22
C ASN A 234 17.69 0.57 -29.32
N TYR A 235 18.44 1.51 -29.90
CA TYR A 235 19.12 2.56 -29.16
C TYR A 235 18.11 3.52 -28.51
N GLU A 236 17.06 3.93 -29.23
CA GLU A 236 15.98 4.75 -28.68
C GLU A 236 15.22 4.01 -27.58
N TYR A 237 14.90 2.73 -27.77
CA TYR A 237 14.30 1.89 -26.73
C TYR A 237 15.18 1.79 -25.48
N ALA A 238 16.49 1.62 -25.66
CA ALA A 238 17.45 1.58 -24.56
C ALA A 238 17.43 2.89 -23.76
N GLN A 239 17.41 4.04 -24.43
CA GLN A 239 17.34 5.35 -23.77
C GLN A 239 16.03 5.55 -22.99
N ASN A 240 14.89 5.14 -23.57
CA ASN A 240 13.59 5.25 -22.90
C ASN A 240 13.56 4.42 -21.61
N VAL A 241 14.05 3.18 -21.67
CA VAL A 241 14.11 2.31 -20.49
C VAL A 241 15.09 2.87 -19.43
N GLN A 242 16.17 3.54 -19.84
CA GLN A 242 17.06 4.22 -18.90
C GLN A 242 16.35 5.38 -18.18
N GLN A 243 15.51 6.13 -18.89
CA GLN A 243 14.68 7.18 -18.31
C GLN A 243 13.65 6.60 -17.32
N ASP A 244 13.00 5.49 -17.68
CA ASP A 244 12.06 4.78 -16.78
C ASP A 244 12.77 4.36 -15.47
N PHE A 245 14.00 3.85 -15.55
CA PHE A 245 14.77 3.47 -14.35
C PHE A 245 15.11 4.67 -13.46
N LYS A 246 15.37 5.84 -14.06
CA LYS A 246 15.59 7.07 -13.29
C LYS A 246 14.33 7.48 -12.52
N GLU A 247 13.15 7.37 -13.13
CA GLU A 247 11.89 7.65 -12.44
C GLU A 247 11.63 6.66 -11.30
N VAL A 248 11.96 5.38 -11.49
CA VAL A 248 11.89 4.37 -10.42
C VAL A 248 12.86 4.70 -9.27
N ALA A 249 14.05 5.19 -9.56
CA ALA A 249 15.01 5.62 -8.54
C ALA A 249 14.44 6.80 -7.71
N GLU A 250 13.87 7.81 -8.38
CA GLU A 250 13.23 8.94 -7.72
C GLU A 250 12.07 8.49 -6.81
N CYS A 251 11.20 7.62 -7.32
CA CYS A 251 10.11 7.05 -6.53
C CYS A 251 10.62 6.24 -5.32
N THR A 252 11.72 5.50 -5.48
CA THR A 252 12.36 4.74 -4.39
C THR A 252 12.82 5.67 -3.26
N VAL A 253 13.39 6.82 -3.60
CA VAL A 253 13.79 7.84 -2.61
C VAL A 253 12.58 8.41 -1.88
N GLU A 254 11.48 8.71 -2.59
CA GLU A 254 10.25 9.19 -1.97
C GLU A 254 9.66 8.17 -0.98
N VAL A 255 9.64 6.88 -1.34
CA VAL A 255 9.14 5.81 -0.47
C VAL A 255 10.05 5.64 0.76
N LYS A 256 11.37 5.73 0.63
CA LYS A 256 12.30 5.73 1.79
C LYS A 256 11.99 6.88 2.74
N ASN A 257 11.79 8.10 2.22
CA ASN A 257 11.42 9.26 3.02
C ASN A 257 10.06 9.08 3.72
N PHE A 258 9.09 8.50 3.03
CA PHE A 258 7.78 8.19 3.62
C PHE A 258 7.90 7.14 4.74
N SER A 259 8.71 6.10 4.55
CA SER A 259 8.99 5.09 5.58
C SER A 259 9.62 5.70 6.82
N GLN A 260 10.59 6.61 6.68
CA GLN A 260 11.18 7.33 7.80
C GLN A 260 10.14 8.14 8.58
N ARG A 261 9.24 8.84 7.88
CA ARG A 261 8.14 9.57 8.52
C ARG A 261 7.19 8.64 9.29
N ILE A 262 6.92 7.44 8.77
CA ILE A 262 6.15 6.41 9.49
C ILE A 262 6.86 6.03 10.80
N ILE A 263 8.17 5.76 10.75
CA ILE A 263 8.95 5.39 11.95
C ILE A 263 8.89 6.49 13.01
N THR A 264 9.12 7.75 12.63
CA THR A 264 9.00 8.88 13.56
C THR A 264 7.57 9.01 14.12
N GLY A 265 6.55 8.76 13.29
CA GLY A 265 5.15 8.70 13.74
C GLY A 265 4.91 7.61 14.78
N ILE A 266 5.44 6.41 14.55
CA ILE A 266 5.37 5.26 15.47
C ILE A 266 6.03 5.62 16.80
N GLU A 267 7.23 6.20 16.80
CA GLU A 267 7.93 6.60 18.03
C GLU A 267 7.13 7.61 18.86
N SER A 268 6.56 8.62 18.20
CA SER A 268 5.69 9.61 18.85
C SER A 268 4.44 8.96 19.45
N THR A 269 3.77 8.06 18.72
CA THR A 269 2.59 7.37 19.23
C THR A 269 2.91 6.38 20.34
N SER A 270 4.03 5.64 20.27
CA SER A 270 4.49 4.78 21.37
C SER A 270 4.71 5.58 22.66
N SER A 271 5.26 6.79 22.58
CA SER A 271 5.37 7.70 23.73
C SER A 271 3.99 8.07 24.29
N GLN A 272 3.02 8.38 23.43
CA GLN A 272 1.64 8.67 23.86
C GLN A 272 0.95 7.45 24.50
N ILE A 273 1.18 6.25 23.97
CA ILE A 273 0.67 4.98 24.54
C ILE A 273 1.24 4.77 25.95
N ASN A 274 2.54 4.97 26.15
CA ASN A 274 3.16 4.85 27.48
C ASN A 274 2.58 5.85 28.50
N ASN A 275 2.30 7.08 28.06
CA ASN A 275 1.64 8.08 28.91
C ASN A 275 0.20 7.69 29.23
N ALA A 276 -0.55 7.18 28.25
CA ALA A 276 -1.90 6.67 28.46
C ALA A 276 -1.91 5.47 29.42
N ALA A 277 -0.97 4.54 29.28
CA ALA A 277 -0.81 3.38 30.17
C ALA A 277 -0.58 3.82 31.62
N SER A 278 0.27 4.83 31.82
CA SER A 278 0.54 5.40 33.15
C SER A 278 -0.70 6.08 33.74
N GLY A 279 -1.46 6.81 32.92
CA GLY A 279 -2.72 7.45 33.33
C GLY A 279 -3.79 6.43 33.73
N VAL A 280 -3.95 5.36 32.93
CA VAL A 280 -4.89 4.26 33.21
C VAL A 280 -4.47 3.48 34.45
N GLY A 281 -3.17 3.21 34.63
CA GLY A 281 -2.66 2.60 35.86
C GLY A 281 -2.96 3.42 37.12
N SER A 282 -2.84 4.75 37.02
CA SER A 282 -3.20 5.67 38.11
C SER A 282 -4.72 5.65 38.40
N ALA A 283 -5.55 5.62 37.36
CA ALA A 283 -7.00 5.50 37.49
C ALA A 283 -7.40 4.15 38.11
N ALA A 284 -6.78 3.05 37.68
CA ALA A 284 -6.99 1.72 38.22
C ALA A 284 -6.67 1.66 39.72
N ALA A 285 -5.56 2.28 40.15
CA ALA A 285 -5.21 2.37 41.56
C ALA A 285 -6.25 3.17 42.38
N LEU A 286 -6.75 4.28 41.85
CA LEU A 286 -7.80 5.09 42.48
C LEU A 286 -9.12 4.31 42.60
N VAL A 287 -9.56 3.65 41.53
CA VAL A 287 -10.81 2.86 41.56
C VAL A 287 -10.67 1.62 42.44
N SER A 288 -9.51 0.96 42.47
CA SER A 288 -9.25 -0.14 43.41
C SER A 288 -9.34 0.32 44.87
N SER A 289 -8.76 1.48 45.19
CA SER A 289 -8.87 2.09 46.52
C SER A 289 -10.33 2.42 46.85
N LEU A 290 -11.08 2.98 45.90
CA LEU A 290 -12.50 3.28 46.06
C LEU A 290 -13.33 2.01 46.29
N GLY A 291 -13.08 0.94 45.53
CA GLY A 291 -13.72 -0.36 45.70
C GLY A 291 -13.58 -0.89 47.13
N SER A 292 -12.37 -0.82 47.71
CA SER A 292 -12.14 -1.24 49.11
C SER A 292 -12.95 -0.42 50.12
N LYS A 293 -13.17 0.87 49.87
CA LYS A 293 -14.01 1.74 50.71
C LYS A 293 -15.49 1.44 50.53
N LEU A 294 -15.93 1.11 49.32
CA LEU A 294 -17.32 0.72 49.04
C LEU A 294 -17.68 -0.61 49.67
N GLU A 295 -16.77 -1.58 49.70
CA GLU A 295 -16.95 -2.84 50.43
C GLU A 295 -17.32 -2.56 51.90
N GLN A 296 -16.55 -1.68 52.56
CA GLN A 296 -16.81 -1.27 53.93
C GLN A 296 -18.13 -0.50 54.07
N LEU A 297 -18.46 0.35 53.10
CA LEU A 297 -19.72 1.10 53.06
C LEU A 297 -20.91 0.16 52.92
N ASN A 298 -20.84 -0.82 52.03
CA ASN A 298 -21.88 -1.82 51.79
C ASN A 298 -22.16 -2.62 53.06
N LEU A 299 -21.12 -3.08 53.76
CA LEU A 299 -21.26 -3.72 55.07
C LEU A 299 -21.95 -2.84 56.11
N ARG A 300 -21.70 -1.52 56.10
CA ARG A 300 -22.39 -0.57 56.98
C ARG A 300 -23.85 -0.37 56.59
N LEU A 301 -24.16 -0.31 55.29
CA LEU A 301 -25.53 -0.21 54.78
C LEU A 301 -26.33 -1.46 55.12
N SER A 302 -25.80 -2.66 54.89
CA SER A 302 -26.50 -3.89 55.28
C SER A 302 -26.83 -3.92 56.77
N LYS A 303 -25.91 -3.47 57.64
CA LYS A 303 -26.17 -3.34 59.08
C LYS A 303 -27.27 -2.33 59.39
N ARG A 304 -27.29 -1.18 58.71
CA ARG A 304 -28.32 -0.14 58.88
C ARG A 304 -29.69 -0.62 58.40
N SER A 305 -29.75 -1.26 57.24
CA SER A 305 -30.99 -1.83 56.69
C SER A 305 -31.64 -2.82 57.67
N ILE A 306 -30.85 -3.70 58.29
CA ILE A 306 -31.33 -4.60 59.36
C ILE A 306 -31.93 -3.83 60.55
N ILE A 307 -31.27 -2.75 60.98
CA ILE A 307 -31.76 -1.89 62.07
C ILE A 307 -33.06 -1.20 61.67
N ILE A 308 -33.15 -0.66 60.45
CA ILE A 308 -34.36 0.01 59.95
C ILE A 308 -35.54 -0.95 59.87
N CYS A 309 -35.35 -2.17 59.36
CA CYS A 309 -36.38 -3.19 59.39
C CYS A 309 -36.85 -3.47 60.81
N SER A 310 -35.93 -3.65 61.76
CA SER A 310 -36.28 -3.86 63.17
C SER A 310 -37.05 -2.68 63.79
N ILE A 311 -36.71 -1.44 63.44
CA ILE A 311 -37.44 -0.24 63.90
C ILE A 311 -38.83 -0.20 63.27
N THR A 312 -38.93 -0.49 61.97
CA THR A 312 -40.21 -0.49 61.23
C THR A 312 -41.16 -1.54 61.80
N ASP A 313 -40.65 -2.75 62.09
CA ASP A 313 -41.41 -3.81 62.75
C ASP A 313 -41.93 -3.39 64.14
N PHE A 314 -41.09 -2.69 64.91
CA PHE A 314 -41.46 -2.18 66.22
C PHE A 314 -42.51 -1.07 66.14
N LEU A 315 -42.37 -0.13 65.19
CA LEU A 315 -43.35 0.92 64.94
C LEU A 315 -44.70 0.35 64.50
N GLN A 316 -44.70 -0.68 63.66
CA GLN A 316 -45.92 -1.39 63.26
C GLN A 316 -46.62 -2.04 64.45
N GLN A 317 -45.86 -2.61 65.40
CA GLN A 317 -46.43 -3.15 66.64
C GLN A 317 -47.07 -2.06 67.50
N ILE A 318 -46.43 -0.88 67.63
CA ILE A 318 -47.01 0.26 68.35
C ILE A 318 -48.30 0.74 67.66
N GLU A 319 -48.28 0.87 66.33
CA GLU A 319 -49.45 1.27 65.55
C GLU A 319 -50.63 0.32 65.79
N ASN A 320 -50.39 -1.00 65.72
CA ASN A 320 -51.40 -2.03 65.97
C ASN A 320 -51.95 -1.96 67.40
N LEU A 321 -51.09 -1.77 68.41
CA LEU A 321 -51.52 -1.66 69.81
C LEU A 321 -52.36 -0.39 70.08
N LEU A 322 -52.05 0.72 69.41
CA LEU A 322 -52.80 1.98 69.52
C LEU A 322 -54.13 1.91 68.77
N THR A 323 -54.19 1.25 67.62
CA THR A 323 -55.47 1.02 66.92
C THR A 323 -56.40 0.09 67.72
N ASP A 324 -55.84 -0.91 68.41
CA ASP A 324 -56.58 -1.77 69.34
C ASP A 324 -57.04 -1.03 70.63
N SER A 325 -56.27 -0.07 71.14
CA SER A 325 -56.67 0.71 72.33
C SER A 325 -57.79 1.71 71.99
N VAL A 326 -57.72 2.36 70.83
CA VAL A 326 -58.73 3.29 70.32
C VAL A 326 -60.04 2.56 70.01
N SER A 327 -59.98 1.35 69.41
CA SER A 327 -61.18 0.53 69.16
C SER A 327 -61.88 0.08 70.45
N ARG A 328 -61.13 -0.20 71.53
CA ARG A 328 -61.68 -0.49 72.87
C ARG A 328 -62.29 0.73 73.57
N LYS A 329 -61.74 1.94 73.41
CA LYS A 329 -62.33 3.18 73.96
C LYS A 329 -63.64 3.57 73.26
N GLY A 330 -63.80 3.23 71.98
CA GLY A 330 -65.03 3.45 71.20
C GLY A 330 -66.20 2.52 71.57
N SER A 331 -65.97 1.42 72.30
CA SER A 331 -67.01 0.43 72.65
C SER A 331 -67.61 0.60 74.06
N LYS A 332 -67.64 1.82 74.63
CA LYS A 332 -68.45 2.04 75.84
C LYS A 332 -69.94 1.91 75.50
N PRO A 333 -70.72 1.03 76.17
CA PRO A 333 -72.13 0.88 75.89
C PRO A 333 -72.87 2.16 76.25
N LYS A 334 -73.74 2.63 75.36
CA LYS A 334 -74.72 3.69 75.64
C LYS A 334 -75.63 3.20 76.77
N HIS A 335 -75.62 3.91 77.89
CA HIS A 335 -76.75 4.00 78.79
C HIS A 335 -77.28 5.43 78.74
#